data_AF-A0A8B6GWE4-F1
#
_entry.id   AF-A0A8B6GWE4-F1
#
_cell.length_a   1.000
_cell.length_b   1.000
_cell.length_c   1.000
_cell.angle_alpha   90.00
_cell.angle_beta   90.00
_cell.angle_gamma   90.00
#
_symmetry.space_group_name_H-M   'P 1'
#
loop_
_entity.id
_entity.type
_entity.pdbx_description
1 polymer ?
#
loop_
_entity_poly.entity_id
_entity_poly.type
_entity_poly.pdbx_seq_one_letter_code
_entity_poly.pdbx_strand_id
1 'polypeptide(L)'
;MFSAMEQHSPVETIDDVLISALDSNSITPMVKYELAMKVKHKRQISGEEEIKNLFEPPKNYELTPEEKTKMENRKQRNRESAEKARVKRKRRVEDLEEECKLLEDQQRSLNSDIKKLKLCAKVFNQVLHRHAVGGRCTSNPANHITLHQVQLTQGSPLMNT
;
A
#
# COMPACT_ATOMS: atom_id res chain seq x y z
N MET A 1 -67.58 16.16 -16.62
CA MET A 1 -67.07 15.05 -15.78
C MET A 1 -65.74 14.60 -16.36
N PHE A 2 -64.63 15.15 -15.87
CA PHE A 2 -63.28 14.74 -16.27
C PHE A 2 -62.87 13.56 -15.39
N SER A 3 -62.87 12.35 -15.98
CA SER A 3 -62.35 11.16 -15.33
C SER A 3 -60.83 11.19 -15.45
N ALA A 4 -60.13 11.43 -14.33
CA ALA A 4 -58.68 11.43 -14.28
C ALA A 4 -58.18 10.02 -14.61
N MET A 5 -57.49 9.89 -15.75
CA MET A 5 -56.69 8.71 -16.07
C MET A 5 -55.64 8.56 -14.98
N GLU A 6 -55.80 7.54 -14.13
CA GLU A 6 -54.77 7.08 -13.23
C GLU A 6 -53.52 6.76 -14.05
N GLN A 7 -52.50 7.60 -13.91
CA GLN A 7 -51.16 7.31 -14.37
C GLN A 7 -50.59 6.24 -13.43
N HIS A 8 -50.99 4.99 -13.65
CA HIS A 8 -50.32 3.84 -13.05
C HIS A 8 -48.88 3.85 -13.57
N SER A 9 -47.94 4.10 -12.65
CA SER A 9 -46.50 3.88 -12.83
C SER A 9 -46.28 2.54 -13.54
N PRO A 10 -45.36 2.42 -14.52
CA PRO A 10 -45.09 1.14 -15.16
C PRO A 10 -44.74 0.12 -14.08
N VAL A 11 -45.59 -0.89 -13.93
CA VAL A 11 -45.24 -2.06 -13.13
C VAL A 11 -44.16 -2.75 -13.94
N GLU A 12 -42.89 -2.63 -13.53
CA GLU A 12 -41.79 -3.38 -14.14
C GLU A 12 -42.19 -4.87 -14.09
N THR A 13 -42.45 -5.44 -15.27
CA THR A 13 -42.78 -6.86 -15.36
C THR A 13 -41.51 -7.68 -15.14
N ILE A 14 -41.64 -8.93 -14.72
CA ILE A 14 -40.47 -9.83 -14.57
C ILE A 14 -39.68 -9.91 -15.88
N ASP A 15 -40.37 -9.87 -17.02
CA ASP A 15 -39.78 -9.89 -18.35
C ASP A 15 -38.92 -8.64 -18.61
N ASP A 16 -39.38 -7.45 -18.22
CA ASP A 16 -38.62 -6.20 -18.36
C ASP A 16 -37.33 -6.22 -17.53
N VAL A 17 -37.39 -6.75 -16.31
CA VAL A 17 -36.23 -6.87 -15.43
C VAL A 17 -35.24 -7.90 -15.96
N LEU A 18 -35.75 -9.00 -16.54
CA LEU A 18 -34.91 -10.03 -17.15
C LEU A 18 -34.18 -9.47 -18.37
N ILE A 19 -34.86 -8.70 -19.22
CA ILE A 19 -34.25 -8.00 -20.36
C ILE A 19 -33.15 -7.06 -19.87
N SER A 20 -33.43 -6.24 -18.85
CA SER A 20 -32.43 -5.33 -18.27
C SER A 20 -31.21 -6.05 -17.67
N ALA A 21 -31.42 -7.19 -17.03
CA ALA A 21 -30.34 -8.02 -16.49
C ALA A 21 -29.44 -8.62 -17.58
N LEU A 22 -30.05 -9.05 -18.69
CA LEU A 22 -29.33 -9.56 -19.86
C LEU A 22 -28.53 -8.43 -20.54
N ASP A 23 -29.15 -7.28 -20.77
CA ASP A 23 -28.50 -6.12 -21.42
C ASP A 23 -27.34 -5.57 -20.61
N SER A 24 -27.47 -5.54 -19.28
CA SER A 24 -26.41 -5.07 -18.37
C SER A 24 -25.40 -6.16 -17.99
N ASN A 25 -25.61 -7.41 -18.42
CA ASN A 25 -24.87 -8.60 -18.00
C ASN A 25 -24.64 -8.63 -16.46
N SER A 26 -25.69 -8.30 -15.70
CA SER A 26 -25.64 -8.17 -14.25
C SER A 26 -26.89 -8.75 -13.63
N ILE A 27 -26.74 -9.56 -12.58
CA ILE A 27 -27.88 -10.09 -11.82
C ILE A 27 -28.57 -9.04 -10.93
N THR A 28 -27.95 -7.86 -10.79
CA THR A 28 -28.39 -6.79 -9.89
C THR A 28 -29.84 -6.33 -10.13
N PRO A 29 -30.33 -6.17 -11.37
CA PRO A 29 -31.74 -5.84 -11.62
C PRO A 29 -32.68 -6.90 -11.03
N MET A 30 -32.35 -8.18 -11.17
CA MET A 30 -33.18 -9.26 -10.62
C MET A 30 -33.24 -9.26 -9.10
N VAL A 31 -32.10 -9.06 -8.43
CA VAL A 31 -32.03 -8.98 -6.97
C VAL A 31 -32.82 -7.79 -6.44
N LYS A 32 -32.75 -6.64 -7.12
CA LYS A 32 -33.53 -5.45 -6.77
C LYS A 32 -35.03 -5.72 -6.90
N TYR A 33 -35.46 -6.36 -7.97
CA TYR A 33 -36.86 -6.72 -8.18
C TYR A 33 -37.39 -7.66 -7.10
N GLU A 34 -36.64 -8.73 -6.79
CA GLU A 34 -37.02 -9.68 -5.74
C GLU A 34 -37.18 -8.98 -4.38
N LEU A 35 -36.22 -8.11 -4.03
CA LEU A 35 -36.27 -7.34 -2.79
C LEU A 35 -37.45 -6.37 -2.77
N ALA A 36 -37.72 -5.68 -3.88
CA ALA A 36 -38.85 -4.78 -4.02
C ALA A 36 -40.19 -5.51 -3.82
N MET A 37 -40.36 -6.69 -4.42
CA MET A 37 -41.55 -7.52 -4.26
C MET A 37 -41.72 -8.01 -2.82
N LYS A 38 -40.62 -8.45 -2.16
CA LYS A 38 -40.64 -8.83 -0.75
C LYS A 38 -41.09 -7.69 0.16
N VAL A 39 -40.59 -6.48 -0.07
CA VAL A 39 -41.00 -5.29 0.67
C VAL A 39 -42.46 -4.96 0.43
N LYS A 40 -42.92 -4.95 -0.83
CA LYS A 40 -44.31 -4.68 -1.19
C LYS A 40 -45.27 -5.68 -0.56
N HIS A 41 -44.95 -6.97 -0.63
CA HIS A 41 -45.77 -8.04 -0.05
C HIS A 41 -45.88 -7.92 1.48
N LYS A 42 -44.75 -7.66 2.16
CA LYS A 42 -44.75 -7.46 3.62
C LYS A 42 -45.63 -6.28 4.03
N ARG A 43 -45.55 -5.16 3.31
CA ARG A 43 -46.38 -3.96 3.56
C ARG A 43 -47.86 -4.24 3.37
N GLN A 44 -48.22 -4.95 2.30
CA GLN A 44 -49.61 -5.34 2.05
C GLN A 44 -50.19 -6.21 3.17
N ILE A 45 -49.44 -7.20 3.66
CA ILE A 45 -49.86 -8.03 4.80
C ILE A 45 -50.04 -7.19 6.07
N SER A 46 -49.17 -6.21 6.29
CA SER A 46 -49.25 -5.30 7.43
C SER A 46 -50.30 -4.18 7.27
N GLY A 47 -51.00 -4.12 6.14
CA GLY A 47 -52.00 -3.09 5.84
C GLY A 47 -51.40 -1.70 5.56
N GLU A 48 -50.10 -1.61 5.29
CA GLU A 48 -49.41 -0.36 4.97
C GLU A 48 -49.64 0.03 3.50
N GLU A 49 -49.80 1.32 3.24
CA GLU A 49 -49.94 1.84 1.87
C GLU A 49 -48.67 1.62 1.02
N GLU A 50 -48.85 1.62 -0.30
CA GLU A 50 -47.77 1.50 -1.27
C GLU A 50 -46.81 2.70 -1.20
N ILE A 51 -45.50 2.42 -1.32
CA ILE A 51 -44.47 3.46 -1.30
C ILE A 51 -44.61 4.33 -2.55
N LYS A 52 -45.15 5.54 -2.39
CA LYS A 52 -45.17 6.55 -3.45
C LYS A 52 -43.77 7.13 -3.59
N ASN A 53 -43.12 6.87 -4.71
CA ASN A 53 -41.77 7.37 -5.00
C ASN A 53 -41.84 8.86 -5.40
N LEU A 54 -42.09 9.74 -4.43
CA LEU A 54 -42.23 11.19 -4.62
C LEU A 54 -40.87 11.91 -4.70
N PHE A 55 -39.84 11.28 -5.27
CA PHE A 55 -38.58 11.96 -5.47
C PHE A 55 -38.75 12.93 -6.64
N GLU A 56 -38.87 14.23 -6.32
CA GLU A 56 -38.70 15.26 -7.31
C GLU A 56 -37.28 15.14 -7.91
N PRO A 57 -37.14 15.17 -9.24
CA PRO A 57 -35.82 15.21 -9.84
C PRO A 57 -35.06 16.42 -9.30
N PRO A 58 -33.75 16.28 -9.01
CA PRO A 58 -32.96 17.38 -8.49
C PRO A 58 -33.04 18.57 -9.44
N LYS A 59 -33.43 19.73 -8.91
CA LYS A 59 -33.51 20.97 -9.67
C LYS A 59 -32.10 21.41 -10.04
N ASN A 60 -31.78 21.35 -11.34
CA ASN A 60 -30.53 21.90 -11.86
C ASN A 60 -30.62 23.43 -11.82
N TYR A 61 -29.89 24.06 -10.91
CA TYR A 61 -29.75 25.51 -10.87
C TYR A 61 -28.42 25.93 -11.51
N GLU A 62 -28.44 27.08 -12.19
CA GLU A 62 -27.22 27.68 -12.69
C GLU A 62 -26.40 28.24 -11.53
N LEU A 63 -25.09 27.98 -11.55
CA LEU A 63 -24.18 28.50 -10.53
C LEU A 63 -24.20 30.03 -10.53
N THR A 64 -24.34 30.60 -9.33
CA THR A 64 -24.19 32.04 -9.12
C THR A 64 -22.75 32.48 -9.44
N PRO A 65 -22.52 33.76 -9.78
CA PRO A 65 -21.17 34.26 -10.07
C PRO A 65 -20.20 34.07 -8.90
N GLU A 66 -20.69 34.15 -7.66
CA GLU A 66 -19.90 33.90 -6.46
C GLU A 66 -19.46 32.42 -6.36
N GLU A 67 -20.37 31.48 -6.59
CA GLU A 67 -20.07 30.05 -6.61
C GLU A 67 -19.06 29.68 -7.70
N LYS A 68 -19.19 30.27 -8.89
CA LYS A 68 -18.21 30.10 -9.99
C LYS A 68 -16.81 30.55 -9.58
N THR A 69 -16.71 31.71 -8.92
CA THR A 69 -15.44 32.25 -8.41
C THR A 69 -14.83 31.35 -7.33
N LYS A 70 -15.65 30.86 -6.40
CA LYS A 70 -15.21 29.93 -5.34
C LYS A 70 -14.71 28.61 -5.91
N MET A 71 -15.39 28.09 -6.93
CA MET A 71 -14.97 26.90 -7.66
C MET A 71 -13.61 27.11 -8.32
N GLU A 72 -13.41 28.22 -9.02
CA GLU A 72 -12.14 28.50 -9.71
C GLU A 72 -10.97 28.64 -8.72
N ASN A 73 -11.17 29.38 -7.63
CA ASN A 73 -10.19 29.48 -6.55
C ASN A 73 -9.86 28.12 -5.92
N ARG A 74 -10.84 27.22 -5.80
CA ARG A 74 -10.61 25.86 -5.31
C ARG A 74 -9.79 25.05 -6.31
N LYS A 75 -10.08 25.13 -7.61
CA LYS A 75 -9.31 24.45 -8.66
C LYS A 75 -7.87 24.94 -8.69
N GLN A 76 -7.65 26.25 -8.63
CA GLN A 76 -6.32 26.85 -8.61
C GLN A 76 -5.51 26.36 -7.40
N ARG A 77 -6.08 26.44 -6.19
CA ARG A 77 -5.42 25.92 -4.97
C ARG A 77 -5.13 24.42 -5.03
N ASN A 78 -6.05 23.64 -5.58
CA ASN A 78 -5.84 22.20 -5.75
C ASN A 78 -4.70 21.92 -6.75
N ARG A 79 -4.62 22.67 -7.85
CA ARG A 79 -3.53 22.59 -8.82
C ARG A 79 -2.18 22.88 -8.17
N GLU A 80 -2.09 23.98 -7.42
CA GLU A 80 -0.88 24.35 -6.68
C GLU A 80 -0.49 23.30 -5.63
N SER A 81 -1.47 22.75 -4.90
CA SER A 81 -1.24 21.73 -3.89
C SER A 81 -0.76 20.41 -4.52
N ALA A 82 -1.35 20.03 -5.66
CA ALA A 82 -0.95 18.84 -6.40
C ALA A 82 0.49 18.98 -6.92
N GLU A 83 0.86 20.15 -7.45
CA GLU A 83 2.21 20.40 -7.91
C GLU A 83 3.22 20.35 -6.75
N LYS A 84 2.92 21.01 -5.63
CA LYS A 84 3.74 20.93 -4.40
C LYS A 84 3.90 19.49 -3.92
N ALA A 85 2.84 18.68 -3.96
CA ALA A 85 2.90 17.28 -3.57
C ALA A 85 3.80 16.45 -4.52
N ARG A 86 3.69 16.68 -5.83
CA ARG A 86 4.55 16.03 -6.84
C ARG A 86 6.02 16.40 -6.64
N VAL A 87 6.32 17.69 -6.48
CA VAL A 87 7.68 18.18 -6.23
C VAL A 87 8.24 17.60 -4.93
N LYS A 88 7.45 17.58 -3.84
CA LYS A 88 7.87 16.99 -2.56
C LYS A 88 8.17 15.50 -2.69
N ARG A 89 7.35 14.76 -3.45
CA ARG A 89 7.59 13.34 -3.72
C ARG A 89 8.88 13.14 -4.51
N LYS A 90 9.09 13.92 -5.57
CA LYS A 90 10.30 13.86 -6.39
C LYS A 90 11.56 14.10 -5.56
N ARG A 91 11.60 15.19 -4.79
CA ARG A 91 12.72 15.49 -3.89
C ARG A 91 13.00 14.37 -2.91
N ARG A 92 11.96 13.81 -2.28
CA ARG A 92 12.14 12.69 -1.36
C ARG A 92 12.75 11.46 -2.03
N VAL A 93 12.42 11.20 -3.30
CA VAL A 93 13.04 10.10 -4.04
C VAL A 93 14.51 10.41 -4.31
N GLU A 94 14.82 11.63 -4.76
CA GLU A 94 16.21 12.09 -5.00
C GLU A 94 17.05 12.01 -3.72
N ASP A 95 16.53 12.47 -2.58
CA ASP A 95 17.21 12.42 -1.28
C ASP A 95 17.51 10.97 -0.86
N LEU A 96 16.55 10.06 -1.04
CA LEU A 96 16.72 8.63 -0.72
C LEU A 96 17.72 7.95 -1.66
N GLU A 97 17.73 8.30 -2.94
CA GLU A 97 18.72 7.79 -3.90
C GLU A 97 20.15 8.23 -3.54
N GLU A 98 20.31 9.49 -3.13
CA GLU A 98 21.60 10.01 -2.65
C GLU A 98 22.05 9.32 -1.37
N GLU A 99 21.15 9.13 -0.40
CA GLU A 99 21.45 8.41 0.85
C GLU A 99 21.84 6.95 0.58
N CYS A 100 21.11 6.24 -0.27
CA CYS A 100 21.46 4.88 -0.70
C CYS A 100 22.87 4.82 -1.29
N LYS A 101 23.20 5.75 -2.19
CA LYS A 101 24.52 5.80 -2.82
C LYS A 101 25.64 6.02 -1.79
N LEU A 102 25.45 6.95 -0.86
CA LEU A 102 26.40 7.22 0.22
C LEU A 102 26.61 5.99 1.10
N LEU A 103 25.54 5.31 1.49
CA LEU A 103 25.60 4.09 2.31
C LEU A 103 26.30 2.95 1.57
N GLU A 104 26.04 2.78 0.28
CA GLU A 104 26.72 1.79 -0.55
C GLU A 104 28.23 2.08 -0.66
N ASP A 105 28.62 3.34 -0.85
CA ASP A 105 30.03 3.76 -0.87
C ASP A 105 30.72 3.46 0.46
N GLN A 106 30.07 3.78 1.58
CA GLN A 106 30.59 3.46 2.92
C GLN A 106 30.72 1.95 3.13
N GLN A 107 29.71 1.17 2.74
CA GLN A 107 29.75 -0.28 2.83
C GLN A 107 30.89 -0.86 1.98
N ARG A 108 31.11 -0.34 0.76
CA ARG A 108 32.24 -0.74 -0.09
C ARG A 108 33.58 -0.46 0.60
N SER A 109 33.75 0.74 1.17
CA SER A 109 34.97 1.12 1.88
C SER A 109 35.25 0.22 3.08
N LEU A 110 34.25 0.06 3.96
CA LEU A 110 34.36 -0.78 5.16
C LEU A 110 34.67 -2.24 4.81
N ASN A 111 34.04 -2.79 3.78
CA ASN A 111 34.33 -4.15 3.32
C ASN A 111 35.76 -4.30 2.78
N SER A 112 36.28 -3.28 2.09
CA SER A 112 37.69 -3.25 1.69
C SER A 112 38.61 -3.30 2.90
N ASP A 113 38.33 -2.49 3.93
CA ASP A 113 39.18 -2.44 5.12
C ASP A 113 39.10 -3.71 5.96
N ILE A 114 37.91 -4.32 6.08
CA ILE A 114 37.75 -5.65 6.67
C ILE A 114 38.61 -6.68 5.94
N LYS A 115 38.62 -6.67 4.59
CA LYS A 115 39.45 -7.59 3.80
C LYS A 115 40.94 -7.38 4.08
N LYS A 116 41.40 -6.11 4.09
CA LYS A 116 42.80 -5.76 4.42
C LYS A 116 43.18 -6.25 5.82
N LEU A 117 42.36 -5.94 6.82
CA LEU A 117 42.60 -6.33 8.22
C LEU A 117 42.64 -7.85 8.39
N LYS A 118 41.71 -8.58 7.77
CA LYS A 118 41.72 -10.05 7.77
C LYS A 118 42.99 -10.62 7.14
N LEU A 119 43.46 -10.02 6.03
CA LEU A 119 44.71 -10.42 5.39
C LEU A 119 45.91 -10.17 6.31
N CYS A 120 46.01 -8.96 6.89
CA CYS A 120 47.07 -8.62 7.84
C CYS A 120 47.09 -9.56 9.05
N ALA A 121 45.92 -9.83 9.64
CA ALA A 121 45.79 -10.77 10.75
C ALA A 121 46.23 -12.18 10.36
N LYS A 122 45.87 -12.65 9.16
CA LYS A 122 46.30 -13.96 8.65
C LYS A 122 47.83 -14.03 8.49
N VAL A 123 48.43 -13.02 7.86
CA VAL A 123 49.89 -12.95 7.67
C VAL A 123 50.60 -12.91 9.03
N PHE A 124 50.12 -12.08 9.95
CA PHE A 124 50.70 -11.96 11.29
C PHE A 124 50.64 -13.30 12.05
N ASN A 125 49.48 -13.97 12.04
CA ASN A 125 49.32 -15.29 12.65
C ASN A 125 50.23 -16.35 12.00
N GLN A 126 50.44 -16.30 10.68
CA GLN A 126 51.38 -17.19 10.00
C GLN A 126 52.83 -16.95 10.44
N VAL A 127 53.23 -15.69 10.59
CA VAL A 127 54.57 -15.32 11.08
C VAL A 127 54.76 -15.80 12.52
N LEU A 128 53.78 -15.54 13.40
CA LEU A 128 53.81 -16.00 14.78
C LEU A 128 53.85 -17.53 14.88
N HIS A 129 53.02 -18.23 14.11
CA HIS A 129 53.03 -19.69 14.05
C HIS A 129 54.40 -20.23 13.61
N ARG A 130 55.00 -19.65 12.56
CA ARG A 130 56.34 -20.04 12.09
C ARG A 130 57.40 -19.81 13.17
N HIS A 131 57.30 -18.72 13.92
CA HIS A 131 58.20 -18.42 15.02
C HIS A 131 58.04 -19.39 16.20
N ALA A 132 56.79 -19.70 16.58
CA ALA A 132 56.46 -20.63 17.65
C ALA A 132 56.93 -22.06 17.34
N VAL A 133 56.61 -22.59 16.15
CA VAL A 133 57.01 -23.95 15.73
C VAL A 133 58.50 -24.04 15.42
N GLY A 134 59.10 -22.96 14.91
CA GLY A 134 60.52 -22.90 14.58
C GLY A 134 61.48 -22.80 15.78
N GLY A 135 60.97 -22.87 17.01
CA GLY A 135 61.77 -22.96 18.24
C GLY A 135 62.63 -21.74 18.58
N ARG A 136 62.52 -20.64 17.82
CA ARG A 136 63.30 -19.39 18.00
C ARG A 136 62.60 -18.37 18.89
N CYS A 137 61.53 -18.78 19.55
CA CYS A 137 60.76 -17.96 20.46
C CYS A 137 61.39 -17.94 21.83
N THR A 138 62.08 -16.84 22.16
CA THR A 138 62.69 -16.61 23.48
C THR A 138 61.65 -16.41 24.58
N SER A 139 60.38 -16.20 24.20
CA SER A 139 59.22 -16.16 25.07
C SER A 139 58.40 -17.45 25.04
N ASN A 140 58.96 -18.60 24.62
CA ASN A 140 58.28 -19.90 24.65
C ASN A 140 58.59 -20.62 25.98
N PRO A 141 57.71 -20.58 26.99
CA PRO A 141 57.80 -21.48 28.11
C PRO A 141 57.26 -22.83 27.63
N ALA A 142 58.15 -23.77 27.34
CA ALA A 142 57.77 -25.17 27.29
C ALA A 142 57.36 -25.65 28.70
N ASN A 143 56.22 -25.17 29.22
CA ASN A 143 55.52 -25.70 30.39
C ASN A 143 54.06 -25.23 30.58
N HIS A 144 53.36 -24.76 29.54
CA HIS A 144 51.89 -24.83 29.61
C HIS A 144 51.24 -25.02 28.24
N ILE A 145 51.13 -26.29 27.87
CA ILE A 145 50.21 -26.75 26.82
C ILE A 145 48.79 -26.39 27.27
N THR A 146 48.09 -25.55 26.55
CA THR A 146 46.65 -25.74 26.32
C THR A 146 46.25 -25.04 25.02
N LEU A 147 46.28 -25.81 23.92
CA LEU A 147 45.66 -25.44 22.67
C LEU A 147 44.13 -25.49 22.87
N HIS A 148 43.53 -24.43 23.41
CA HIS A 148 42.08 -24.37 23.54
C HIS A 148 41.50 -24.01 22.16
N GLN A 149 40.77 -24.97 21.58
CA GLN A 149 39.97 -24.80 20.37
C GLN A 149 39.11 -23.54 20.49
N VAL A 150 39.38 -22.54 19.65
CA VAL A 150 38.43 -21.46 19.40
C VAL A 150 37.45 -22.00 18.36
N GLN A 151 36.31 -22.50 18.85
CA GLN A 151 35.14 -22.74 18.02
C GLN A 151 34.70 -21.40 17.44
N LEU A 152 34.90 -21.23 16.13
CA LEU A 152 34.26 -20.18 15.35
C LEU A 152 32.75 -20.47 15.33
N THR A 153 32.03 -19.99 16.34
CA THR A 153 30.57 -19.96 16.31
C THR A 153 30.16 -19.00 15.21
N GLN A 154 29.50 -19.54 14.19
CA GLN A 154 28.94 -18.78 13.09
C GLN A 154 27.94 -17.76 13.62
N GLY A 155 27.99 -16.54 13.07
CA GLY A 155 27.05 -15.49 13.37
C GLY A 155 25.62 -15.94 13.08
N SER A 156 24.77 -15.79 14.08
CA SER A 156 23.32 -15.94 13.95
C SER A 156 22.77 -14.94 12.92
N PRO A 157 21.78 -15.31 12.08
CA PRO A 157 21.10 -14.36 11.22
C PRO A 157 20.25 -13.41 12.08
N LEU A 158 20.37 -12.12 11.83
CA LEU A 158 19.46 -11.10 12.34
C LEU A 158 18.04 -11.41 11.81
N MET A 159 17.14 -11.76 12.73
CA MET A 159 15.70 -11.76 12.49
C MET A 159 15.24 -10.31 12.49
N ASN A 160 14.85 -9.79 11.32
CA ASN A 160 14.07 -8.56 11.22
C ASN A 160 12.59 -8.91 11.41
N THR A 161 11.94 -8.22 12.34
CA THR A 161 10.49 -8.04 12.41
C THR A 161 10.17 -6.58 12.21
#